data_AF-A0A7S0RZQ5-F1
#
_entry.id   AF-A0A7S0RZQ5-F1
#
_cell.length_a   1.000
_cell.length_b   1.000
_cell.length_c   1.000
_cell.angle_alpha   90.00
_cell.angle_beta   90.00
_cell.angle_gamma   90.00
#
_symmetry.space_group_name_H-M   'P 1'
#
loop_
_entity.id
_entity.type
_entity.pdbx_description
1 polymer ?
#
loop_
_entity_poly.entity_id
_entity_poly.type
_entity_poly.pdbx_seq_one_letter_code
_entity_poly.pdbx_strand_id
1 'polypeptide(L)'
;VVGLAMAGVLLAATSTCATLMQDFRTGYIVKCAPKAMFAAQVLGALAGALLAPLTFALFWATGKVGDPHGPYPNPFAAIYRAMAVFGTQGLGVLPLHCAPLMALALCTSLTLNVLRDTLPQRYARFIPLPMAMAIPCVLGAYIAIDMAIGSAILTTWEYVAPAAAELYAPALASGLIVGDGVAAIPLSILGMLGIGAPMCMAFSGVGSSSNPA
;
A
#
# COMPACT_ATOMS: atom_id res chain seq x y z
N VAL A 1 26.80 8.69 -6.55
CA VAL A 1 25.73 9.66 -6.20
C VAL A 1 24.85 10.01 -7.41
N VAL A 2 25.40 10.52 -8.52
CA VAL A 2 24.61 10.89 -9.72
C VAL A 2 23.85 9.70 -10.34
N GLY A 3 24.48 8.53 -10.48
CA GLY A 3 23.81 7.33 -11.02
C GLY A 3 22.64 6.83 -10.17
N LEU A 4 22.75 6.95 -8.84
CA LEU A 4 21.70 6.57 -7.90
C LEU A 4 20.52 7.56 -7.96
N ALA A 5 20.82 8.86 -8.09
CA ALA A 5 19.82 9.89 -8.27
C ALA A 5 19.04 9.70 -9.59
N MET A 6 19.75 9.42 -10.69
CA MET A 6 19.11 9.11 -11.98
C MET A 6 18.23 7.87 -11.91
N ALA A 7 18.69 6.80 -11.25
CA ALA A 7 17.88 5.60 -11.05
C ALA A 7 16.59 5.89 -10.26
N GLY A 8 16.67 6.73 -9.22
CA GLY A 8 15.50 7.15 -8.45
C GLY A 8 14.48 7.94 -9.29
N VAL A 9 14.94 8.88 -10.12
CA VAL A 9 14.07 9.65 -11.03
C VAL A 9 13.41 8.73 -12.05
N LEU A 10 14.18 7.81 -12.66
CA LEU A 10 13.66 6.82 -13.61
C LEU A 10 12.61 5.92 -12.98
N LEU A 11 12.83 5.45 -11.75
CA LEU A 11 11.88 4.62 -11.02
C LEU A 11 10.58 5.39 -10.75
N ALA A 12 10.68 6.62 -10.26
CA ALA A 12 9.51 7.46 -9.98
C ALA A 12 8.71 7.79 -11.26
N ALA A 13 9.40 8.14 -12.36
CA ALA A 13 8.76 8.40 -13.65
C ALA A 13 8.06 7.16 -14.19
N THR A 14 8.75 6.01 -14.21
CA THR A 14 8.21 4.74 -14.71
C THR A 14 7.01 4.29 -13.87
N SER A 15 7.10 4.39 -12.55
CA SER A 15 5.99 4.08 -11.64
C SER A 15 4.78 4.98 -11.92
N THR A 16 4.99 6.28 -12.13
CA THR A 16 3.90 7.22 -12.40
C THR A 16 3.23 6.91 -13.75
N CYS A 17 4.01 6.55 -14.78
CA CYS A 17 3.47 6.11 -16.06
C CYS A 17 2.64 4.83 -15.95
N ALA A 18 3.10 3.85 -15.16
CA ALA A 18 2.36 2.61 -14.93
C ALA A 18 1.02 2.87 -14.25
N THR A 19 1.00 3.69 -13.19
CA THR A 19 -0.24 4.11 -12.53
C THR A 19 -1.17 4.84 -13.49
N LEU A 20 -0.65 5.77 -14.30
CA LEU A 20 -1.43 6.51 -15.29
C LEU A 20 -2.09 5.58 -16.34
N MET A 21 -1.39 4.53 -16.79
CA MET A 21 -1.94 3.53 -17.70
C MET A 21 -3.08 2.72 -17.05
N GLN A 22 -2.90 2.34 -15.78
CA GLN A 22 -3.93 1.65 -15.01
C GLN A 22 -5.16 2.54 -14.83
N ASP A 23 -4.93 3.81 -14.51
CA ASP A 23 -5.94 4.84 -14.36
C ASP A 23 -6.71 5.05 -15.66
N PHE A 24 -6.06 5.23 -16.82
CA PHE A 24 -6.80 5.36 -18.08
C PHE A 24 -7.65 4.13 -18.41
N ARG A 25 -7.19 2.92 -18.05
CA ARG A 25 -7.98 1.71 -18.21
C ARG A 25 -9.20 1.70 -17.30
N THR A 26 -9.07 2.06 -16.02
CA THR A 26 -10.20 2.13 -15.08
C THR A 26 -11.15 3.28 -15.46
N GLY A 27 -10.63 4.43 -15.84
CA GLY A 27 -11.38 5.58 -16.33
C GLY A 27 -12.19 5.25 -17.59
N TYR A 28 -11.66 4.43 -18.50
CA TYR A 28 -12.42 3.93 -19.64
C TYR A 28 -13.61 3.07 -19.22
N ILE A 29 -13.44 2.18 -18.24
CA ILE A 29 -14.52 1.32 -17.70
C ILE A 29 -15.62 2.17 -17.06
N VAL A 30 -15.24 3.20 -16.29
CA VAL A 30 -16.17 4.12 -15.61
C VAL A 30 -16.73 5.20 -16.55
N LYS A 31 -16.35 5.18 -17.85
CA LYS A 31 -16.72 6.18 -18.86
C LYS A 31 -16.34 7.62 -18.46
N CYS A 32 -15.23 7.77 -17.75
CA CYS A 32 -14.69 9.07 -17.36
C CYS A 32 -13.92 9.72 -18.52
N ALA A 33 -13.89 11.05 -18.58
CA ALA A 33 -13.17 11.77 -19.63
C ALA A 33 -11.64 11.68 -19.41
N PRO A 34 -10.84 11.22 -20.40
CA PRO A 34 -9.39 11.04 -20.24
C PRO A 34 -8.66 12.36 -19.95
N LYS A 35 -9.17 13.48 -20.47
CA LYS A 35 -8.63 14.82 -20.21
C LYS A 35 -8.78 15.23 -18.73
N ALA A 36 -9.91 14.89 -18.11
CA ALA A 36 -10.16 15.21 -16.70
C ALA A 36 -9.26 14.39 -15.78
N MET A 37 -9.06 13.10 -16.11
CA MET A 37 -8.17 12.21 -15.37
C MET A 37 -6.70 12.66 -15.43
N PHE A 38 -6.23 13.06 -16.62
CA PHE A 38 -4.88 13.62 -16.75
C PHE A 38 -4.71 14.92 -15.94
N ALA A 39 -5.69 15.83 -16.00
CA ALA A 39 -5.66 17.05 -15.21
C ALA A 39 -5.63 16.76 -13.69
N ALA A 40 -6.42 15.78 -13.22
CA ALA A 40 -6.41 15.36 -11.82
C ALA A 40 -5.04 14.81 -11.39
N GLN A 41 -4.39 13.99 -12.22
CA GLN A 41 -3.06 13.45 -11.93
C GLN A 41 -1.99 14.54 -11.86
N VAL A 42 -2.02 15.51 -12.77
CA VAL A 42 -1.09 16.65 -12.77
C VAL A 42 -1.29 17.50 -11.52
N LEU A 43 -2.54 17.83 -11.16
CA LEU A 43 -2.85 18.58 -9.95
C LEU A 43 -2.43 17.82 -8.68
N GLY A 44 -2.69 16.52 -8.62
CA GLY A 44 -2.25 15.66 -7.52
C GLY A 44 -0.73 15.59 -7.40
N ALA A 45 -0.01 15.45 -8.52
CA ALA A 45 1.45 15.44 -8.53
C ALA A 45 2.05 16.78 -8.09
N LEU A 46 1.48 17.91 -8.54
CA LEU A 46 1.91 19.25 -8.11
C LEU A 46 1.65 19.48 -6.61
N ALA A 47 0.47 19.11 -6.13
CA ALA A 47 0.14 19.19 -4.71
C ALA A 47 1.08 18.32 -3.87
N GLY A 48 1.34 17.08 -4.30
CA GLY A 48 2.29 16.18 -3.64
C GLY A 48 3.72 16.70 -3.65
N ALA A 49 4.17 17.28 -4.76
CA ALA A 49 5.51 17.88 -4.88
C ALA A 49 5.73 19.07 -3.93
N LEU A 50 4.67 19.79 -3.55
CA LEU A 50 4.73 20.88 -2.58
C LEU A 50 4.54 20.40 -1.14
N LEU A 51 3.56 19.51 -0.91
CA LEU A 51 3.22 19.02 0.43
C LEU A 51 4.29 18.07 1.00
N ALA A 52 4.93 17.23 0.18
CA ALA A 52 5.95 16.30 0.62
C ALA A 52 7.19 16.97 1.25
N PRO A 53 7.85 17.96 0.61
CA PRO A 53 8.98 18.65 1.24
C PRO A 53 8.55 19.52 2.43
N LEU A 54 7.35 20.11 2.38
CA LEU A 54 6.81 20.90 3.49
C LEU A 54 6.61 20.06 4.75
N THR A 55 5.95 18.90 4.61
CA THR A 55 5.73 17.97 5.72
C THR A 55 7.05 17.39 6.23
N PHE A 56 7.99 17.06 5.34
CA PHE A 56 9.33 16.64 5.75
C PHE A 56 10.07 17.71 6.54
N ALA A 57 10.04 18.98 6.11
CA ALA A 57 10.65 20.09 6.83
C ALA A 57 10.01 20.31 8.20
N LEU A 58 8.69 20.17 8.30
CA LEU A 58 7.95 20.26 9.56
C LEU A 58 8.39 19.16 10.55
N PHE A 59 8.47 17.92 10.09
CA PHE A 59 8.95 16.81 10.92
C PHE A 59 10.42 17.00 11.30
N TRP A 60 11.27 17.42 10.36
CA TRP A 60 12.68 17.68 10.63
C TRP A 60 12.89 18.74 11.72
N ALA A 61 12.07 19.80 11.75
CA ALA A 61 12.11 20.84 12.77
C ALA A 61 11.81 20.33 14.20
N THR A 62 11.10 19.20 14.35
CA THR A 62 10.80 18.62 15.67
C THR A 62 11.97 17.87 16.29
N GLY A 63 13.05 17.61 15.54
CA GLY A 63 14.29 16.98 16.04
C GLY A 63 14.14 15.53 16.56
N LYS A 64 12.95 14.94 16.50
CA LYS A 64 12.63 13.58 16.99
C LYS A 64 12.42 12.56 15.87
N VAL A 65 12.85 12.89 14.65
CA VAL A 65 12.66 12.03 13.48
C VAL A 65 13.65 10.87 13.52
N GLY A 66 13.14 9.64 13.56
CA GLY A 66 13.95 8.42 13.41
C GLY A 66 14.38 7.74 14.71
N ASP A 67 13.90 8.18 15.88
CA ASP A 67 14.07 7.44 17.13
C ASP A 67 13.10 6.24 17.16
N PRO A 68 13.58 4.98 17.27
CA PRO A 68 12.72 3.79 17.33
C PRO A 68 11.73 3.77 18.48
N HIS A 69 12.00 4.51 19.57
CA HIS A 69 11.12 4.64 20.74
C HIS A 69 10.47 6.03 20.85
N GLY A 70 10.65 6.89 19.84
CA GLY A 70 10.06 8.21 19.79
C GLY A 70 8.60 8.23 19.31
N PRO A 71 7.91 9.38 19.41
CA PRO A 71 6.53 9.53 18.96
C PRO A 71 6.33 9.42 17.44
N TYR A 72 7.42 9.37 16.65
CA TYR A 72 7.38 9.30 15.18
C TYR A 72 8.22 8.12 14.66
N PRO A 73 7.78 6.86 14.88
CA PRO A 73 8.44 5.70 14.30
C PRO A 73 8.35 5.74 12.77
N ASN A 74 9.43 5.39 12.07
CA ASN A 74 9.47 5.34 10.62
C ASN A 74 9.44 3.87 10.13
N PRO A 75 8.26 3.26 9.97
CA PRO A 75 8.15 1.86 9.56
C PRO A 75 8.71 1.62 8.16
N PHE A 76 8.58 2.60 7.26
CA PHE A 76 9.10 2.50 5.90
C PHE A 76 10.62 2.56 5.84
N ALA A 77 11.29 3.28 6.74
CA ALA A 77 12.75 3.33 6.77
C ALA A 77 13.38 1.95 6.99
N ALA A 78 12.79 1.11 7.85
CA ALA A 78 13.27 -0.24 8.07
C ALA A 78 13.18 -1.11 6.80
N ILE A 79 12.07 -0.99 6.05
CA ILE A 79 11.84 -1.70 4.80
C ILE A 79 12.85 -1.25 3.73
N TYR A 80 13.00 0.06 3.53
CA TYR A 80 13.96 0.60 2.56
C TYR A 80 15.41 0.28 2.92
N ARG A 81 15.75 0.25 4.21
CA ARG A 81 17.07 -0.20 4.67
C ARG A 81 17.29 -1.66 4.33
N ALA A 82 16.32 -2.53 4.57
CA ALA A 82 16.43 -3.94 4.18
C ALA A 82 16.63 -4.09 2.66
N MET A 83 15.85 -3.38 1.85
CA MET A 83 16.01 -3.33 0.39
C MET A 83 17.40 -2.84 -0.03
N ALA A 84 17.95 -1.82 0.63
CA ALA A 84 19.29 -1.30 0.34
C ALA A 84 20.41 -2.29 0.71
N VAL A 85 20.27 -3.01 1.83
CA VAL A 85 21.20 -4.09 2.21
C VAL A 85 21.15 -5.22 1.18
N PHE A 86 19.96 -5.64 0.73
CA PHE A 86 19.83 -6.63 -0.34
C PHE A 86 20.46 -6.16 -1.67
N GLY A 87 20.27 -4.89 -2.02
CA GLY A 87 20.84 -4.33 -3.25
C GLY A 87 22.37 -4.19 -3.24
N THR A 88 22.99 -4.03 -2.07
CA THR A 88 24.43 -3.77 -1.94
C THR A 88 25.26 -5.03 -1.65
N GLN A 89 24.73 -5.95 -0.85
CA GLN A 89 25.43 -7.18 -0.46
C GLN A 89 24.95 -8.41 -1.25
N GLY A 90 23.95 -8.24 -2.13
CA GLY A 90 23.46 -9.25 -3.06
C GLY A 90 22.68 -10.39 -2.40
N LEU A 91 22.42 -11.45 -3.16
CA LEU A 91 21.69 -12.65 -2.68
C LEU A 91 22.42 -13.42 -1.57
N GLY A 92 23.66 -13.04 -1.21
CA GLY A 92 24.46 -13.68 -0.16
C GLY A 92 24.05 -13.34 1.28
N VAL A 93 23.29 -12.27 1.50
CA VAL A 93 22.70 -11.92 2.83
C VAL A 93 21.34 -12.57 3.06
N LEU A 94 20.83 -13.23 2.03
CA LEU A 94 19.49 -13.80 2.05
C LEU A 94 19.52 -15.06 2.93
N PRO A 95 18.61 -15.20 3.91
CA PRO A 95 18.59 -16.39 4.78
C PRO A 95 18.52 -17.68 3.94
N LEU A 96 19.18 -18.74 4.40
CA LEU A 96 19.49 -19.97 3.62
C LEU A 96 18.28 -20.57 2.87
N HIS A 97 17.07 -20.40 3.40
CA HIS A 97 15.81 -20.95 2.86
C HIS A 97 15.00 -19.94 2.02
N CYS A 98 15.47 -18.71 1.85
CA CYS A 98 14.72 -17.65 1.19
C CYS A 98 14.76 -17.77 -0.34
N ALA A 99 15.88 -18.22 -0.91
CA ALA A 99 15.99 -18.51 -2.34
C ALA A 99 15.01 -19.60 -2.81
N PRO A 100 14.89 -20.77 -2.13
CA PRO A 100 13.89 -21.77 -2.53
C PRO A 100 12.46 -21.30 -2.26
N LEU A 101 12.21 -20.49 -1.21
CA LEU A 101 10.90 -19.89 -0.98
C LEU A 101 10.49 -18.90 -2.08
N MET A 102 11.41 -18.04 -2.54
CA MET A 102 11.17 -17.13 -3.67
C MET A 102 10.92 -17.90 -4.97
N ALA A 103 11.71 -18.94 -5.24
CA ALA A 103 11.51 -19.79 -6.42
C ALA A 103 10.16 -20.50 -6.36
N LEU A 104 9.79 -21.07 -5.21
CA LEU A 104 8.50 -21.71 -5.02
C LEU A 104 7.34 -20.72 -5.15
N ALA A 105 7.46 -19.52 -4.56
CA ALA A 105 6.45 -18.46 -4.69
C ALA A 105 6.31 -17.99 -6.14
N LEU A 106 7.40 -17.87 -6.89
CA LEU A 106 7.41 -17.50 -8.30
C LEU A 106 6.77 -18.59 -9.16
N CYS A 107 7.15 -19.85 -8.96
CA CYS A 107 6.53 -20.99 -9.64
C CYS A 107 5.04 -21.07 -9.33
N THR A 108 4.66 -20.93 -8.05
CA THR A 108 3.25 -20.96 -7.63
C THR A 108 2.47 -19.81 -8.26
N SER A 109 3.01 -18.59 -8.23
CA SER A 109 2.37 -17.42 -8.85
C SER A 109 2.22 -17.58 -10.36
N LEU A 110 3.24 -18.11 -11.04
CA LEU A 110 3.21 -18.37 -12.47
C LEU A 110 2.14 -19.42 -12.81
N THR A 111 2.12 -20.53 -12.06
CA THR A 111 1.10 -21.58 -12.27
C THR A 111 -0.32 -21.06 -12.02
N LEU A 112 -0.54 -20.26 -10.97
CA LEU A 112 -1.85 -19.67 -10.68
C LEU A 112 -2.29 -18.69 -11.77
N ASN A 113 -1.38 -17.85 -12.27
CA ASN A 113 -1.70 -16.91 -13.35
C ASN A 113 -2.00 -17.64 -14.66
N VAL A 114 -1.19 -18.63 -15.04
CA VAL A 114 -1.43 -19.45 -16.24
C VAL A 114 -2.74 -20.22 -16.13
N LEU A 115 -3.04 -20.78 -14.96
CA LEU A 115 -4.29 -21.48 -14.70
C LEU A 115 -5.48 -20.51 -14.84
N ARG A 116 -5.35 -19.29 -14.30
CA ARG A 116 -6.38 -18.26 -14.42
C ARG A 116 -6.63 -17.82 -15.87
N ASP A 117 -5.59 -17.70 -16.68
CA ASP A 117 -5.70 -17.29 -18.09
C ASP A 117 -6.24 -18.40 -19.00
N THR A 118 -6.03 -19.67 -18.65
CA THR A 118 -6.47 -20.83 -19.44
C THR A 118 -7.85 -21.35 -19.06
N LEU A 119 -8.34 -21.08 -17.85
CA LEU A 119 -9.66 -21.53 -17.40
C LEU A 119 -10.80 -20.60 -17.86
N PRO A 120 -11.97 -21.16 -18.19
CA PRO A 120 -13.15 -20.35 -18.50
C PRO A 120 -13.57 -19.52 -17.27
N GLN A 121 -14.09 -18.30 -17.52
CA GLN A 121 -14.36 -17.28 -16.49
C GLN A 121 -15.16 -17.77 -15.27
N ARG A 122 -15.98 -18.82 -15.42
CA ARG A 122 -16.73 -19.45 -14.32
C ARG A 122 -15.85 -20.01 -13.21
N TYR A 123 -14.68 -20.56 -13.54
CA TYR A 123 -13.72 -21.10 -12.56
C TYR A 123 -12.61 -20.11 -12.22
N ALA A 124 -12.25 -19.22 -13.15
CA ALA A 124 -11.24 -18.18 -12.92
C ALA A 124 -11.60 -17.19 -11.79
N ARG A 125 -12.90 -17.07 -11.45
CA ARG A 125 -13.39 -16.25 -10.33
C ARG A 125 -12.98 -16.77 -8.95
N PHE A 126 -12.71 -18.07 -8.81
CA PHE A 126 -12.34 -18.68 -7.54
C PHE A 126 -10.82 -18.75 -7.30
N ILE A 127 -10.01 -18.37 -8.29
CA ILE A 127 -8.55 -18.41 -8.18
C ILE A 127 -8.06 -17.10 -7.54
N PRO A 128 -7.42 -17.16 -6.35
CA PRO A 128 -6.91 -15.96 -5.70
C PRO A 128 -5.76 -15.37 -6.52
N LEU A 129 -5.76 -14.04 -6.68
CA LEU A 129 -4.66 -13.36 -7.36
C LEU A 129 -3.42 -13.36 -6.45
N PRO A 130 -2.26 -13.84 -6.93
CA PRO A 130 -1.02 -13.86 -6.14
C PRO A 130 -0.65 -12.47 -5.58
N MET A 131 -0.90 -11.41 -6.37
CA MET A 131 -0.68 -10.02 -5.92
C MET A 131 -1.56 -9.63 -4.74
N ALA A 132 -2.84 -10.01 -4.73
CA ALA A 132 -3.74 -9.69 -3.63
C ALA A 132 -3.35 -10.46 -2.35
N MET A 133 -2.85 -11.69 -2.49
CA MET A 133 -2.36 -12.48 -1.37
C MET A 133 -1.06 -11.94 -0.76
N ALA A 134 -0.20 -11.31 -1.56
CA ALA A 134 1.08 -10.80 -1.10
C ALA A 134 0.95 -9.53 -0.24
N ILE A 135 -0.06 -8.68 -0.49
CA ILE A 135 -0.21 -7.37 0.17
C ILE A 135 -0.29 -7.50 1.71
N PRO A 136 -1.14 -8.35 2.29
CA PRO A 136 -1.21 -8.49 3.74
C PRO A 136 0.04 -9.10 4.36
N CYS A 137 0.79 -9.92 3.62
CA CYS A 137 2.05 -10.48 4.10
C CYS A 137 3.14 -9.42 4.27
N VAL A 138 3.09 -8.32 3.51
CA VAL A 138 4.07 -7.23 3.57
C VAL A 138 3.70 -6.18 4.61
N LEU A 139 2.41 -5.86 4.73
CA LEU A 139 1.93 -4.73 5.55
C LEU A 139 1.30 -5.16 6.88
N GLY A 140 0.94 -6.44 7.03
CA GLY A 140 0.39 -7.01 8.25
C GLY A 140 -1.06 -7.49 8.12
N ALA A 141 -1.51 -8.26 9.11
CA ALA A 141 -2.82 -8.91 9.12
C ALA A 141 -4.01 -7.92 9.14
N TYR A 142 -3.81 -6.70 9.62
CA TYR A 142 -4.84 -5.65 9.63
C TYR A 142 -5.40 -5.39 8.21
N ILE A 143 -4.55 -5.33 7.19
CA ILE A 143 -4.99 -5.12 5.80
C ILE A 143 -5.79 -6.33 5.27
N ALA A 144 -5.50 -7.54 5.75
CA ALA A 144 -6.30 -8.72 5.38
C ALA A 144 -7.75 -8.61 5.90
N ILE A 145 -7.93 -8.06 7.11
CA ILE A 145 -9.26 -7.87 7.71
C ILE A 145 -10.03 -6.81 6.91
N ASP A 146 -9.41 -5.68 6.56
CA ASP A 146 -10.05 -4.64 5.77
C ASP A 146 -10.41 -5.14 4.36
N MET A 147 -9.53 -5.90 3.72
CA MET A 147 -9.83 -6.54 2.43
C MET A 147 -10.98 -7.53 2.54
N ALA A 148 -11.07 -8.29 3.63
CA ALA A 148 -12.17 -9.23 3.85
C ALA A 148 -13.51 -8.50 4.03
N ILE A 149 -13.53 -7.41 4.80
CA ILE A 149 -14.71 -6.56 4.99
C ILE A 149 -15.12 -5.92 3.66
N GLY A 150 -14.17 -5.34 2.93
CA GLY A 150 -14.41 -4.74 1.61
C GLY A 150 -14.95 -5.76 0.60
N SER A 151 -14.41 -6.97 0.59
CA SER A 151 -14.90 -8.08 -0.25
C SER A 151 -16.32 -8.51 0.15
N ALA A 152 -16.65 -8.55 1.44
CA ALA A 152 -18.00 -8.91 1.91
C ALA A 152 -19.04 -7.85 1.51
N ILE A 153 -18.69 -6.56 1.61
CA ILE A 153 -19.55 -5.46 1.16
C ILE A 153 -19.76 -5.54 -0.35
N LEU A 154 -18.69 -5.75 -1.13
CA LEU A 154 -18.80 -5.87 -2.58
C LEU A 154 -19.66 -7.07 -2.97
N THR A 155 -19.45 -8.21 -2.32
CA THR A 155 -20.18 -9.45 -2.61
C THR A 155 -21.67 -9.31 -2.32
N THR A 156 -22.04 -8.70 -1.18
CA THR A 156 -23.45 -8.43 -0.87
C THR A 156 -24.08 -7.45 -1.85
N TRP A 157 -23.33 -6.45 -2.33
CA TRP A 157 -23.82 -5.50 -3.31
C TRP A 157 -23.97 -6.09 -4.71
N GLU A 158 -23.07 -6.98 -5.13
CA GLU A 158 -23.17 -7.74 -6.38
C GLU A 158 -24.43 -8.62 -6.42
N TYR A 159 -24.85 -9.20 -5.29
CA TYR A 159 -26.09 -9.99 -5.23
C TYR A 159 -27.36 -9.15 -5.42
N VAL A 160 -27.33 -7.87 -5.03
CA VAL A 160 -28.49 -6.97 -5.15
C VAL A 160 -28.51 -6.26 -6.51
N ALA A 161 -27.36 -5.81 -7.00
CA ALA A 161 -27.25 -5.02 -8.23
C ALA A 161 -25.88 -5.23 -8.94
N PRO A 162 -25.72 -6.30 -9.74
CA PRO A 162 -24.44 -6.66 -10.35
C PRO A 162 -23.90 -5.59 -11.31
N ALA A 163 -24.78 -4.97 -12.10
CA ALA A 163 -24.39 -3.94 -13.07
C ALA A 163 -23.92 -2.62 -12.40
N ALA A 164 -24.44 -2.31 -11.20
CA ALA A 164 -24.02 -1.13 -10.44
C ALA A 164 -22.73 -1.41 -9.67
N ALA A 165 -22.59 -2.62 -9.10
CA ALA A 165 -21.42 -3.01 -8.33
C ALA A 165 -20.14 -2.94 -9.18
N GLU A 166 -20.12 -3.46 -10.41
CA GLU A 166 -18.92 -3.41 -11.26
C GLU A 166 -18.46 -1.99 -11.60
N LEU A 167 -19.40 -1.05 -11.79
CA LEU A 167 -19.09 0.33 -12.16
C LEU A 167 -18.66 1.18 -10.96
N TYR A 168 -19.33 1.00 -9.82
CA TYR A 168 -19.13 1.85 -8.64
C TYR A 168 -18.15 1.29 -7.62
N ALA A 169 -17.84 -0.01 -7.63
CA ALA A 169 -16.84 -0.61 -6.74
C ALA A 169 -15.48 0.11 -6.74
N PRO A 170 -14.83 0.40 -7.89
CA PRO A 170 -13.56 1.12 -7.88
C PRO A 170 -13.69 2.55 -7.34
N ALA A 171 -14.81 3.23 -7.61
CA ALA A 171 -15.07 4.56 -7.08
C ALA A 171 -15.22 4.54 -5.55
N LEU A 172 -16.00 3.60 -5.01
CA LEU A 172 -16.24 3.44 -3.58
C LEU A 172 -14.95 3.03 -2.84
N ALA A 173 -14.18 2.09 -3.40
CA ALA A 173 -12.90 1.68 -2.84
C ALA A 173 -11.89 2.84 -2.78
N SER A 174 -11.78 3.62 -3.86
CA SER A 174 -10.90 4.80 -3.89
C SER A 174 -11.34 5.88 -2.88
N GLY A 175 -12.65 6.07 -2.71
CA GLY A 175 -13.21 6.98 -1.72
C GLY A 175 -12.92 6.54 -0.29
N LEU A 176 -12.96 5.24 -0.01
CA LEU A 176 -12.64 4.68 1.31
C LEU A 176 -11.15 4.86 1.65
N ILE A 177 -10.26 4.61 0.69
CA ILE A 177 -8.81 4.83 0.83
C ILE A 177 -8.49 6.30 1.11
N VAL A 178 -9.12 7.23 0.35
CA VAL A 178 -8.96 8.66 0.58
C VAL A 178 -9.54 9.06 1.93
N GLY A 179 -10.69 8.50 2.31
CA GLY A 179 -11.34 8.74 3.60
C GLY A 179 -10.46 8.35 4.78
N ASP A 180 -9.80 7.20 4.70
CA ASP A 180 -8.85 6.74 5.72
C ASP A 180 -7.66 7.71 5.87
N GLY A 181 -7.11 8.16 4.74
CA GLY A 181 -6.05 9.17 4.73
C GLY A 181 -6.48 10.54 5.31
N VAL A 182 -7.71 10.97 5.03
CA VAL A 182 -8.26 12.23 5.58
C VAL A 182 -8.55 12.10 7.07
N ALA A 183 -9.02 10.94 7.54
CA ALA A 183 -9.26 10.68 8.96
C ALA A 183 -7.97 10.74 9.80
N ALA A 184 -6.81 10.43 9.21
CA ALA A 184 -5.53 10.55 9.90
C ALA A 184 -5.16 12.01 10.28
N ILE A 185 -5.67 13.01 9.56
CA ILE A 185 -5.39 14.44 9.80
C ILE A 185 -5.90 14.92 11.17
N PRO A 186 -7.20 14.78 11.52
CA PRO A 186 -7.69 15.17 12.84
C PRO A 186 -7.06 14.34 13.97
N LEU A 187 -6.80 13.05 13.75
CA LEU A 187 -6.06 12.20 14.69
C LEU A 187 -4.65 12.75 14.97
N SER A 188 -3.94 13.21 13.94
CA SER A 188 -2.62 13.83 14.06
C SER A 188 -2.69 15.17 14.82
N ILE A 189 -3.70 15.99 14.54
CA ILE A 189 -3.93 17.27 15.24
C ILE A 189 -4.26 17.02 16.72
N LEU A 190 -5.09 16.01 17.01
CA LEU A 190 -5.46 15.64 18.38
C LEU A 190 -4.24 15.11 19.15
N GLY A 191 -3.38 14.33 18.50
CA GLY A 191 -2.10 13.88 19.05
C GLY A 191 -1.14 15.04 19.34
N MET A 192 -1.12 16.08 18.50
CA MET A 192 -0.33 17.30 18.75
C MET A 192 -0.89 18.15 19.91
N LEU A 193 -2.21 18.13 20.14
CA LEU A 193 -2.87 18.85 21.23
C LEU A 193 -2.78 18.12 22.59
N GLY A 194 -2.18 16.94 22.65
CA GLY A 194 -2.01 16.18 23.91
C GLY A 194 -3.31 15.62 24.49
N ILE A 195 -4.41 15.67 23.72
CA ILE A 195 -5.68 15.05 24.10
C ILE A 195 -5.57 13.59 23.69
N GLY A 196 -5.40 12.70 24.68
CA GLY A 196 -5.32 11.26 24.45
C GLY A 196 -6.48 10.78 23.58
N ALA A 197 -6.16 10.00 22.54
CA ALA A 197 -7.16 9.45 21.65
C ALA A 197 -8.22 8.69 22.48
N PRO A 198 -9.52 8.99 22.33
CA PRO A 198 -10.58 8.35 23.13
C PRO A 198 -10.77 6.86 22.82
N MET A 199 -9.98 6.28 21.91
CA MET A 199 -9.97 4.85 21.65
C MET A 199 -8.53 4.33 21.65
N CYS A 200 -8.10 3.84 22.81
CA CYS A 200 -6.96 2.94 22.92
C CYS A 200 -7.28 1.65 22.16
N MET A 201 -6.88 1.53 20.89
CA MET A 201 -6.45 0.24 20.36
C MET A 201 -4.93 0.15 20.52
N ALA A 202 -4.49 0.15 21.78
CA ALA A 202 -3.22 -0.47 22.10
C ALA A 202 -3.44 -1.97 21.96
N PHE A 203 -2.99 -2.56 20.86
CA PHE A 203 -2.72 -4.00 20.86
C PHE A 203 -1.61 -4.20 21.90
N SER A 204 -2.00 -4.74 23.06
CA SER A 204 -1.06 -5.25 24.06
C SER A 204 -0.01 -6.07 23.33
N GLY A 205 1.24 -5.70 23.53
CA GLY A 205 2.36 -6.54 23.14
C GLY A 205 2.14 -7.94 23.69
N VAL A 206 2.19 -8.92 22.82
CA VAL A 206 2.48 -10.29 23.26
C VAL A 206 3.92 -10.26 23.76
N GLY A 207 4.09 -10.22 25.08
CA GLY A 207 5.33 -10.59 25.76
C GLY A 207 5.98 -9.52 26.63
N SER A 208 5.27 -8.96 27.62
CA SER A 208 5.95 -8.59 28.87
C SER A 208 6.31 -9.86 29.64
N SER A 209 7.59 -10.15 29.76
CA SER A 209 8.11 -10.77 31.00
C SER A 209 9.25 -9.91 31.51
N SER A 210 8.89 -9.02 32.42
CA SER A 210 9.72 -8.42 33.44
C SER A 210 10.74 -9.37 34.05
N ASN A 211 11.94 -8.89 34.36
CA ASN A 211 12.32 -8.85 35.78
C ASN A 211 13.35 -7.73 36.06
N PRO A 212 13.28 -7.07 37.23
CA PRO A 212 14.15 -5.99 37.64
C PRO A 212 15.35 -6.49 38.44
N ALA A 213 16.51 -5.88 38.20
CA ALA A 213 17.59 -5.60 39.15
C ALA A 213 18.51 -4.55 38.51
#